data_AF-A0A8X8GAT9-F1
#
_entry.id   AF-A0A8X8GAT9-F1
#
_cell.length_a   1.000
_cell.length_b   1.000
_cell.length_c   1.000
_cell.angle_alpha   90.00
_cell.angle_beta   90.00
_cell.angle_gamma   90.00
#
_symmetry.space_group_name_H-M   'P 1'
#
loop_
_entity.id
_entity.type
_entity.pdbx_description
1 polymer ?
#
loop_
_entity_poly.entity_id
_entity_poly.type
_entity_poly.pdbx_seq_one_letter_code
_entity_poly.pdbx_strand_id
1 'polypeptide(L)'
;MVNANFDTTIDHAFNGNGHPAFIIKIANQFIEINIYISIDQVEELKKITTDSVTYIKAGESANSPVHWKKGDDGEIYILIGEDCESWDIVLTISIDLIAEIITGINDLV
;
A
#
# COMPACT_ATOMS: atom_id res chain seq x y z
N MET A 1 10.36 3.10 19.37
CA MET A 1 9.05 3.22 18.69
C MET A 1 8.25 1.97 18.98
N VAL A 2 6.92 2.09 19.15
CA VAL A 2 6.04 0.92 19.28
C VAL A 2 6.04 0.24 17.92
N ASN A 3 6.46 -1.03 17.83
CA ASN A 3 6.16 -1.83 16.65
C ASN A 3 4.64 -1.94 16.59
N ALA A 4 4.01 -1.14 15.74
CA ALA A 4 2.59 -1.28 15.46
C ALA A 4 2.45 -2.54 14.62
N ASN A 5 2.12 -3.65 15.29
CA ASN A 5 1.77 -4.88 14.58
C ASN A 5 0.48 -4.59 13.80
N PHE A 6 0.61 -4.52 12.48
CA PHE A 6 -0.52 -4.41 11.57
C PHE A 6 -0.84 -5.80 11.04
N ASP A 7 -2.12 -6.14 11.06
CA ASP A 7 -2.64 -7.28 10.32
C ASP A 7 -3.01 -6.82 8.91
N THR A 8 -2.77 -7.70 7.93
CA THR A 8 -3.13 -7.45 6.53
C THR A 8 -4.12 -8.48 6.03
N THR A 9 -5.13 -8.03 5.27
CA THR A 9 -6.01 -8.92 4.50
C THR A 9 -6.10 -8.41 3.07
N ILE A 10 -6.14 -9.33 2.11
CA ILE A 10 -6.21 -9.01 0.68
C ILE A 10 -7.46 -9.67 0.13
N ASP A 11 -8.32 -8.87 -0.50
CA ASP A 11 -9.53 -9.35 -1.17
C ASP A 11 -9.47 -9.06 -2.68
N HIS A 12 -10.11 -9.93 -3.46
CA HIS A 12 -10.32 -9.70 -4.88
C HIS A 12 -11.26 -8.53 -5.15
N ALA A 13 -10.90 -7.73 -6.14
CA ALA A 13 -11.76 -6.72 -6.72
C ALA A 13 -11.60 -6.69 -8.25
N PHE A 14 -12.38 -5.83 -8.89
CA PHE A 14 -12.27 -5.54 -10.32
C PHE A 14 -12.33 -4.03 -10.53
N ASN A 15 -11.57 -3.54 -11.50
CA ASN A 15 -11.67 -2.14 -11.90
C ASN A 15 -12.92 -1.88 -12.75
N GLY A 16 -13.17 -0.62 -13.10
CA GLY A 16 -14.31 -0.22 -13.92
C GLY A 16 -14.37 -0.86 -15.32
N ASN A 17 -13.26 -1.46 -15.79
CA ASN A 17 -13.16 -2.19 -17.05
C ASN A 17 -13.26 -3.71 -16.87
N GLY A 18 -13.47 -4.19 -15.64
CA GLY A 18 -13.52 -5.62 -15.31
C GLY A 18 -12.16 -6.32 -15.21
N HIS A 19 -11.04 -5.57 -15.24
CA HIS A 19 -9.71 -6.17 -15.04
C HIS A 19 -9.44 -6.39 -13.54
N PRO A 20 -8.56 -7.34 -13.18
CA PRO A 20 -8.22 -7.63 -11.80
C PRO A 20 -7.75 -6.39 -11.01
N ALA A 21 -8.26 -6.29 -9.79
CA ALA A 21 -7.86 -5.32 -8.79
C ALA A 21 -7.92 -5.99 -7.42
N PHE A 22 -7.47 -5.28 -6.38
CA PHE A 22 -7.41 -5.80 -5.03
C PHE A 22 -7.83 -4.74 -4.02
N ILE A 23 -8.39 -5.19 -2.90
CA ILE A 23 -8.56 -4.37 -1.70
C ILE A 23 -7.56 -4.87 -0.67
N ILE A 24 -6.59 -4.02 -0.35
CA ILE A 24 -5.61 -4.25 0.71
C ILE A 24 -6.14 -3.59 1.97
N LYS A 25 -6.38 -4.39 3.00
CA LYS A 25 -6.71 -3.91 4.33
C LYS A 25 -5.47 -3.95 5.20
N ILE A 26 -5.16 -2.85 5.86
CA ILE A 26 -4.07 -2.75 6.84
C ILE A 26 -4.67 -2.21 8.13
N ALA A 27 -4.65 -3.01 9.20
CA ALA A 27 -5.37 -2.69 10.41
C ALA A 27 -4.61 -3.06 11.68
N ASN A 28 -4.85 -2.30 12.74
CA ASN A 28 -4.54 -2.68 14.11
C ASN A 28 -5.68 -2.20 15.03
N GLN A 29 -5.49 -2.24 16.34
CA GLN A 29 -6.53 -1.84 17.30
C GLN A 29 -6.93 -0.35 17.25
N PHE A 30 -6.16 0.52 16.58
CA PHE A 30 -6.36 1.97 16.55
C PHE A 30 -6.77 2.51 15.19
N ILE A 31 -6.28 1.89 14.11
CA ILE A 31 -6.48 2.38 12.76
C ILE A 31 -6.74 1.22 11.81
N GLU A 32 -7.61 1.48 10.84
CA GLU A 32 -7.87 0.62 9.71
C GLU A 32 -7.84 1.48 8.45
N ILE A 33 -7.05 1.07 7.47
CA ILE A 33 -7.09 1.64 6.12
C ILE A 33 -7.41 0.54 5.11
N ASN A 34 -8.21 0.91 4.11
CA ASN A 34 -8.54 0.06 2.97
C ASN A 34 -8.03 0.74 1.71
N ILE A 35 -7.17 0.06 0.96
CA ILE A 35 -6.54 0.57 -0.26
C ILE A 35 -7.03 -0.27 -1.42
N TYR A 36 -7.72 0.36 -2.36
CA TYR A 36 -8.03 -0.23 -3.65
C TYR A 36 -6.83 -0.05 -4.59
N ILE A 37 -6.41 -1.10 -5.30
CA ILE A 37 -5.27 -1.05 -6.22
C ILE A 37 -5.51 -1.94 -7.45
N SER A 38 -5.18 -1.45 -8.65
CA SER A 38 -5.25 -2.27 -9.88
C SER A 38 -4.04 -3.19 -10.01
N ILE A 39 -4.15 -4.26 -10.80
CA ILE A 39 -3.02 -5.16 -11.07
C ILE A 39 -1.80 -4.43 -11.67
N ASP A 40 -2.01 -3.47 -12.58
CA ASP A 40 -0.91 -2.68 -13.16
C ASP A 40 -0.18 -1.85 -12.08
N GLN A 41 -0.94 -1.30 -11.13
CA GLN A 41 -0.38 -0.56 -10.01
C GLN A 41 0.34 -1.47 -8.99
N VAL A 42 -0.08 -2.73 -8.86
CA VAL A 42 0.64 -3.72 -8.05
C VAL A 42 2.02 -4.00 -8.64
N GLU A 43 2.12 -4.15 -9.97
CA GLU A 43 3.41 -4.34 -10.64
C GLU A 43 4.34 -3.13 -10.47
N GLU A 44 3.78 -1.92 -10.44
CA GLU A 44 4.54 -0.74 -10.04
C GLU A 44 4.96 -0.83 -8.57
N LEU A 45 4.03 -1.11 -7.64
CA LEU A 45 4.29 -1.18 -6.20
C LEU A 45 5.43 -2.16 -5.86
N LYS A 46 5.52 -3.31 -6.56
CA LYS A 46 6.61 -4.29 -6.41
C LYS A 46 8.00 -3.65 -6.51
N LYS A 47 8.15 -2.61 -7.35
CA LYS A 47 9.43 -1.93 -7.57
C LYS A 47 9.91 -1.17 -6.34
N ILE A 48 9.04 -0.83 -5.39
CA ILE A 48 9.44 -0.16 -4.15
C ILE A 48 10.30 -1.06 -3.25
N THR A 49 10.30 -2.37 -3.46
CA THR A 49 11.21 -3.27 -2.75
C THR A 49 12.66 -3.21 -3.27
N THR A 50 12.90 -2.53 -4.40
CA THR A 50 14.23 -2.35 -5.00
C THR A 50 14.89 -1.04 -4.59
N ASP A 51 16.22 -0.98 -4.53
CA ASP A 51 16.95 0.21 -4.05
C ASP A 51 16.83 1.44 -4.96
N SER A 52 16.49 1.26 -6.24
CA SER A 52 16.44 2.36 -7.21
C SER A 52 15.15 3.19 -7.15
N VAL A 53 14.11 2.69 -6.50
CA VAL A 53 12.80 3.34 -6.43
C VAL A 53 12.48 3.73 -4.99
N THR A 54 12.33 5.03 -4.77
CA THR A 54 12.06 5.61 -3.45
C THR A 54 10.62 6.06 -3.28
N TYR A 55 9.84 6.11 -4.36
CA TYR A 55 8.50 6.67 -4.36
C TYR A 55 7.63 6.10 -5.48
N ILE A 56 6.38 5.76 -5.15
CA ILE A 56 5.38 5.24 -6.08
C ILE A 56 4.00 5.79 -5.72
N LYS A 57 3.23 6.22 -6.72
CA LYS A 57 1.79 6.51 -6.57
C LYS A 57 1.00 5.31 -7.08
N ALA A 58 0.36 4.58 -6.16
CA ALA A 58 -0.35 3.35 -6.48
C ALA A 58 -1.51 3.11 -5.52
N GLY A 59 -2.71 3.00 -6.08
CA GLY A 59 -3.94 2.77 -5.33
C GLY A 59 -4.65 4.04 -4.86
N GLU A 60 -5.79 3.82 -4.22
CA GLU A 60 -6.70 4.84 -3.72
C GLU A 60 -7.32 4.39 -2.40
N SER A 61 -7.49 5.33 -1.46
CA SER A 61 -8.18 5.11 -0.20
C SER A 61 -9.04 6.33 0.12
N ALA A 62 -10.31 6.10 0.47
CA ALA A 62 -11.27 7.17 0.76
C ALA A 62 -11.41 8.24 -0.36
N ASN A 63 -11.32 7.82 -1.62
CA ASN A 63 -11.28 8.68 -2.82
C ASN A 63 -10.05 9.60 -2.93
N SER A 64 -9.00 9.33 -2.12
CA SER A 64 -7.72 10.02 -2.19
C SER A 64 -6.63 9.07 -2.70
N PRO A 65 -5.70 9.55 -3.54
CA PRO A 65 -4.59 8.74 -3.98
C PRO A 65 -3.72 8.24 -2.84
N VAL A 66 -3.14 7.04 -3.03
CA VAL A 66 -2.16 6.46 -2.12
C VAL A 66 -0.76 6.55 -2.70
N HIS A 67 0.15 7.01 -1.86
CA HIS A 67 1.54 7.26 -2.17
C HIS A 67 2.41 6.44 -1.23
N TRP A 68 3.29 5.63 -1.81
CA TRP A 68 4.23 4.77 -1.10
C TRP A 68 5.61 5.39 -1.22
N LYS A 69 6.24 5.72 -0.09
CA LYS A 69 7.54 6.38 -0.07
C LYS A 69 8.49 5.67 0.88
N LYS A 70 9.71 5.40 0.45
CA LYS A 70 10.76 4.91 1.34
C LYS A 70 11.11 5.96 2.38
N GLY A 71 11.06 5.56 3.63
CA GLY A 71 11.67 6.27 4.74
C GLY A 71 13.12 5.84 4.95
N ASP A 72 13.66 6.25 6.08
CA ASP A 72 14.96 5.80 6.55
C ASP A 72 14.82 4.39 7.17
N ASP A 73 15.94 3.67 7.32
CA ASP A 73 16.03 2.42 8.08
C ASP A 73 15.01 1.31 7.71
N GLY A 74 14.57 1.24 6.45
CA GLY A 74 13.68 0.19 5.95
C GLY A 74 12.19 0.44 6.23
N GLU A 75 11.83 1.65 6.63
CA GLU A 75 10.44 2.08 6.77
C GLU A 75 9.83 2.45 5.41
N ILE A 76 8.51 2.24 5.30
CA ILE A 76 7.70 2.68 4.17
C ILE A 76 6.58 3.56 4.72
N TYR A 77 6.46 4.77 4.18
CA TYR A 77 5.36 5.66 4.43
C TYR A 77 4.25 5.41 3.41
N ILE A 78 3.04 5.15 3.92
CA ILE A 78 1.79 5.17 3.17
C ILE A 78 1.18 6.55 3.41
N LEU A 79 1.22 7.42 2.40
CA LEU A 79 0.68 8.77 2.44
C LEU A 79 -0.63 8.78 1.63
N ILE A 80 -1.72 9.25 2.24
CA ILE A 80 -3.03 9.34 1.61
C ILE A 80 -3.37 10.82 1.49
N GLY A 81 -3.55 11.30 0.25
CA GLY A 81 -3.77 12.72 -0.03
C GLY A 81 -3.42 13.11 -1.46
N GLU A 82 -3.25 14.41 -1.71
CA GLU A 82 -3.04 14.93 -3.07
C GLU A 82 -1.67 14.54 -3.64
N ASP A 83 -0.63 14.64 -2.83
CA ASP A 83 0.73 14.24 -3.18
C ASP A 83 1.57 13.79 -1.96
N CYS A 84 2.87 13.53 -2.19
CA CYS A 84 3.79 13.05 -1.17
C CYS A 84 4.37 14.14 -0.25
N GLU A 85 3.97 15.39 -0.43
CA GLU A 85 4.36 16.55 0.39
C GLU A 85 3.15 17.14 1.16
N SER A 86 1.93 16.95 0.66
CA SER A 86 0.67 17.53 1.15
C SER A 86 -0.40 16.45 1.42
N TRP A 87 -0.05 15.47 2.24
CA TRP A 87 -0.92 14.36 2.61
C TRP A 87 -1.84 14.68 3.80
N ASP A 88 -3.00 14.02 3.86
CA ASP A 88 -3.97 14.13 4.95
C ASP A 88 -3.69 13.10 6.06
N ILE A 89 -3.28 11.88 5.66
CA ILE A 89 -3.00 10.76 6.56
C ILE A 89 -1.65 10.13 6.19
N VAL A 90 -0.86 9.77 7.20
CA VAL A 90 0.35 8.95 7.05
C VAL A 90 0.29 7.73 7.95
N LEU A 91 0.65 6.56 7.41
CA LEU A 91 1.03 5.38 8.18
C LEU A 91 2.48 5.02 7.87
N THR A 92 3.24 4.67 8.90
CA THR A 92 4.57 4.07 8.76
C THR A 92 4.46 2.58 8.98
N ILE A 93 4.94 1.80 8.01
CA ILE A 93 4.99 0.34 8.05
C ILE A 93 6.40 -0.16 7.73
N SER A 94 6.68 -1.41 8.05
CA SER A 94 7.95 -2.04 7.67
C SER A 94 7.94 -2.46 6.19
N ILE A 95 9.13 -2.56 5.60
CA ILE A 95 9.31 -3.18 4.29
C ILE A 95 8.82 -4.65 4.26
N ASP A 96 8.89 -5.35 5.40
CA ASP A 96 8.41 -6.73 5.51
C ASP A 96 6.89 -6.82 5.28
N LEU A 97 6.12 -5.85 5.80
CA LEU A 97 4.67 -5.81 5.58
C LEU A 97 4.32 -5.60 4.10
N ILE A 98 5.13 -4.82 3.36
CA ILE A 98 4.98 -4.70 1.91
C ILE A 98 5.20 -6.04 1.21
N ALA A 99 6.22 -6.79 1.63
CA ALA A 99 6.48 -8.11 1.06
C ALA A 99 5.32 -9.10 1.34
N GLU A 100 4.72 -9.04 2.52
CA GLU A 100 3.51 -9.82 2.87
C GLU A 100 2.32 -9.44 1.98
N ILE A 101 2.06 -8.13 1.80
CA ILE A 101 0.99 -7.64 0.92
C ILE A 101 1.19 -8.15 -0.52
N ILE A 102 2.41 -8.04 -1.05
CA ILE A 102 2.73 -8.50 -2.42
C ILE A 102 2.53 -10.02 -2.55
N THR A 103 2.95 -10.78 -1.54
CA THR A 103 2.76 -12.23 -1.51
C THR A 103 1.28 -12.58 -1.50
N GLY A 104 0.50 -11.96 -0.61
CA GLY A 104 -0.94 -12.18 -0.52
C GLY A 104 -1.69 -11.82 -1.81
N ILE A 105 -1.25 -10.80 -2.54
CA ILE A 105 -1.81 -10.49 -3.87
C ILE A 105 -1.46 -11.58 -4.88
N ASN A 106 -0.20 -12.04 -4.93
CA ASN A 106 0.21 -13.06 -5.90
C ASN A 106 -0.51 -14.40 -5.68
N ASP A 107 -0.87 -14.75 -4.44
CA ASP A 107 -1.61 -15.98 -4.12
C ASP A 107 -3.06 -15.97 -4.65
N LEU A 108 -3.57 -14.78 -5.00
CA LEU A 108 -4.90 -14.57 -5.57
C LEU A 108 -4.90 -14.53 -7.10
N VAL A 109 -3.74 -14.38 -7.75
CA VAL A 109 -3.63 -14.28 -9.23
C VAL A 109 -3.43 -15.65 -9.86
#